data_AF-A0A518HFB0-F1
#
_entry.id   AF-A0A518HFB0-F1
#
_cell.length_a   1.000
_cell.length_b   1.000
_cell.length_c   1.000
_cell.angle_alpha   90.00
_cell.angle_beta   90.00
_cell.angle_gamma   90.00
#
_symmetry.space_group_name_H-M   'P 1'
#
loop_
_entity.id
_entity.type
_entity.pdbx_description
1 polymer ?
#
loop_
_entity_poly.entity_id
_entity_poly.type
_entity_poly.pdbx_seq_one_letter_code
_entity_poly.pdbx_strand_id
1 'polypeptide(L)'
;MKKATIVATLFGALLAFAAAAQTAKAQVPPSGLQLGASVTPFVGPAPGQGPAAAGGLRVNYTQPGYPAHGLLLPGDVLHGGWDGYQYAPLLTMADIEAFKARIGPNRYGALQVYRPGVGYTYFWLRFTPVGTTFVAELVSEAQKPGAQAKFEGK
;
A
#
# COMPACT_ATOMS: atom_id res chain seq x y z
N MET A 1 36.81 63.45 26.08
CA MET A 1 36.26 63.54 24.70
C MET A 1 35.42 62.30 24.44
N LYS A 2 34.11 62.43 24.19
CA LYS A 2 33.30 61.53 23.34
C LYS A 2 31.88 62.09 23.24
N LYS A 3 31.65 62.78 22.11
CA LYS A 3 30.34 62.89 21.43
C LYS A 3 30.04 61.49 20.82
N ALA A 4 28.87 61.07 20.40
CA ALA A 4 27.60 61.70 20.07
C ALA A 4 26.53 60.58 20.00
N THR A 5 25.28 60.94 20.30
CA THR A 5 24.08 60.70 19.48
C THR A 5 23.82 59.30 18.92
N ILE A 6 22.73 58.68 19.40
CA ILE A 6 21.97 57.68 18.65
C ILE A 6 20.54 58.23 18.49
N VAL A 7 20.21 58.64 17.28
CA VAL A 7 18.84 58.89 16.83
C VAL A 7 18.42 57.68 16.00
N ALA A 8 17.33 57.06 16.41
CA ALA A 8 16.64 56.03 15.66
C ALA A 8 15.95 56.63 14.43
N THR A 9 16.02 55.99 13.26
CA THR A 9 14.89 55.96 12.32
C THR A 9 14.98 54.74 11.40
N LEU A 10 13.83 54.09 11.27
CA LEU A 10 13.43 52.98 10.41
C LEU A 10 14.06 52.97 9.00
N PHE A 11 14.40 51.78 8.50
CA PHE A 11 14.19 51.44 7.09
C PHE A 11 13.97 49.93 6.91
N GLY A 12 12.79 49.58 6.36
CA GLY A 12 12.63 48.55 5.35
C GLY A 12 12.96 47.10 5.71
N ALA A 13 11.94 46.37 6.17
CA ALA A 13 11.83 44.94 5.93
C ALA A 13 11.79 44.66 4.41
N LEU A 14 12.64 43.78 3.90
CA LEU A 14 12.35 42.71 2.93
C LEU A 14 13.70 42.13 2.46
N LEU A 15 13.96 40.83 2.68
CA LEU A 15 14.62 39.93 1.73
C LEU A 15 14.73 38.52 2.32
N ALA A 16 13.73 37.72 1.94
CA ALA A 16 13.84 36.32 1.56
C ALA A 16 14.62 35.36 2.48
N PHE A 17 13.94 34.87 3.52
CA PHE A 17 14.09 33.46 3.87
C PHE A 17 13.35 32.64 2.81
N ALA A 18 14.06 32.24 1.76
CA ALA A 18 13.63 31.11 0.94
C ALA A 18 13.78 29.84 1.79
N ALA A 19 12.79 29.59 2.65
CA ALA A 19 12.61 28.29 3.26
C ALA A 19 12.32 27.33 2.10
N ALA A 20 13.34 26.60 1.67
CA ALA A 20 13.19 25.45 0.81
C ALA A 20 12.24 24.49 1.53
N ALA A 21 10.97 24.52 1.13
CA ALA A 21 9.99 23.53 1.50
C ALA A 21 10.46 22.20 0.89
N GLN A 22 11.33 21.51 1.61
CA GLN A 22 11.54 20.08 1.40
C GLN A 22 10.18 19.46 1.57
N THR A 23 9.54 19.15 0.44
CA THR A 23 8.28 18.44 0.39
C THR A 23 8.59 17.03 0.87
N ALA A 24 8.57 16.83 2.18
CA ALA A 24 8.46 15.50 2.75
C ALA A 24 7.25 14.88 2.06
N LYS A 25 7.46 13.81 1.28
CA LYS A 25 6.33 13.00 0.80
C LYS A 25 5.52 12.66 2.05
N ALA A 26 4.30 13.18 2.12
CA ALA A 26 3.43 13.00 3.27
C ALA A 26 3.43 11.50 3.61
N GLN A 27 3.91 11.17 4.81
CA GLN A 27 3.89 9.81 5.29
C GLN A 27 2.44 9.36 5.26
N VAL A 28 2.13 8.40 4.38
CA VAL A 28 0.75 7.91 4.23
C VAL A 28 0.31 7.41 5.60
N PRO A 29 -0.76 7.99 6.20
CA PRO A 29 -1.21 7.57 7.50
C PRO A 29 -1.61 6.10 7.45
N PRO A 30 -1.35 5.31 8.51
CA PRO A 30 -1.82 3.93 8.56
C PRO A 30 -3.32 3.88 8.29
N SER A 31 -3.74 2.99 7.40
CA SER A 31 -5.14 2.84 6.98
C SER A 31 -6.10 2.44 8.09
N GLY A 32 -5.58 2.07 9.28
CA GLY A 32 -6.37 1.45 10.34
C GLY A 32 -6.85 0.04 9.99
N LEU A 33 -6.35 -0.54 8.89
CA LEU A 33 -6.72 -1.86 8.40
C LEU A 33 -5.54 -2.83 8.39
N GLN A 34 -5.81 -4.09 8.73
CA GLN A 34 -4.80 -5.14 8.82
C GLN A 34 -4.93 -6.14 7.65
N LEU A 35 -3.77 -6.46 7.08
CA LEU A 35 -3.58 -7.60 6.18
C LEU A 35 -3.01 -8.80 6.95
N GLY A 36 -2.15 -8.55 7.94
CA GLY A 36 -1.44 -9.60 8.70
C GLY A 36 -0.32 -10.27 7.91
N ALA A 37 0.33 -9.53 7.01
CA ALA A 37 1.53 -9.98 6.31
C ALA A 37 2.70 -9.04 6.61
N SER A 38 3.85 -9.61 6.99
CA SER A 38 5.11 -8.89 6.99
C SER A 38 5.71 -8.96 5.60
N VAL A 39 6.11 -7.81 5.05
CA VAL A 39 6.66 -7.73 3.71
C VAL A 39 7.93 -6.88 3.67
N THR A 40 8.79 -7.17 2.70
CA THR A 40 10.00 -6.42 2.41
C THR A 40 10.04 -6.03 0.93
N PRO A 41 10.63 -4.87 0.58
CA PRO A 41 10.84 -4.52 -0.83
C PRO A 41 11.58 -5.63 -1.57
N PHE A 42 11.08 -5.98 -2.74
CA PHE A 42 11.66 -6.97 -3.64
C PHE A 42 11.85 -6.34 -5.01
N VAL A 43 13.07 -6.43 -5.51
CA VAL A 43 13.40 -6.04 -6.88
C VAL A 43 13.54 -7.32 -7.68
N GLY A 44 12.73 -7.42 -8.71
CA GLY A 44 12.76 -8.53 -9.65
C GLY A 44 14.03 -8.54 -10.51
N PRO A 45 14.32 -9.67 -11.17
CA PRO A 45 15.30 -9.68 -12.24
C PRO A 45 14.83 -8.79 -13.41
N ALA A 46 15.76 -8.32 -14.22
CA ALA A 46 15.46 -7.41 -15.33
C ALA A 46 14.47 -8.04 -16.32
N PRO A 47 13.65 -7.22 -17.03
CA PRO A 47 12.74 -7.72 -18.06
C PRO A 47 13.50 -8.64 -19.05
N GLY A 48 12.98 -9.86 -19.25
CA GLY A 48 13.60 -10.87 -20.13
C GLY A 48 14.42 -11.95 -19.42
N GLN A 49 14.61 -11.89 -18.10
CA GLN A 49 15.38 -12.89 -17.32
C GLN A 49 14.51 -13.99 -16.67
N GLY A 50 13.29 -14.22 -17.15
CA GLY A 50 12.40 -15.30 -16.72
C GLY A 50 11.03 -14.82 -16.23
N PRO A 51 10.11 -15.74 -15.87
CA PRO A 51 8.78 -15.42 -15.37
C PRO A 51 8.90 -15.00 -13.91
N ALA A 52 9.45 -13.83 -13.63
CA ALA A 52 9.59 -13.30 -12.28
C ALA A 52 8.86 -11.96 -12.16
N ALA A 53 8.35 -11.65 -10.97
CA ALA A 53 7.80 -10.32 -10.72
C ALA A 53 8.87 -9.26 -10.98
N ALA A 54 8.55 -8.24 -11.78
CA ALA A 54 9.46 -7.13 -12.08
C ALA A 54 9.85 -6.31 -10.84
N GLY A 55 9.12 -6.48 -9.74
CA GLY A 55 9.34 -5.89 -8.44
C GLY A 55 8.07 -5.99 -7.60
N GLY A 56 8.14 -5.59 -6.33
CA GLY A 56 6.99 -5.59 -5.44
C GLY A 56 7.38 -5.72 -3.99
N LEU A 57 6.49 -6.30 -3.19
CA LEU A 57 6.69 -6.52 -1.76
C LEU A 57 6.65 -8.01 -1.48
N ARG A 58 7.80 -8.58 -1.15
CA ARG A 58 7.94 -9.99 -0.83
C ARG A 58 7.40 -10.28 0.55
N VAL A 59 6.54 -11.26 0.66
CA VAL A 59 5.97 -11.77 1.91
C VAL A 59 7.06 -12.57 2.65
N ASN A 60 7.31 -12.17 3.89
CA ASN A 60 8.24 -12.85 4.79
C ASN A 60 7.49 -13.87 5.65
N TYR A 61 6.36 -13.47 6.22
CA TYR A 61 5.47 -14.33 6.99
C TYR A 61 4.07 -13.73 7.06
N THR A 62 3.10 -14.55 7.44
CA THR A 62 1.73 -14.13 7.74
C THR A 62 1.39 -14.43 9.20
N GLN A 63 0.64 -13.55 9.82
CA GLN A 63 0.24 -13.68 11.22
C GLN A 63 -1.04 -14.55 11.32
N PRO A 64 -1.06 -15.61 12.15
CA PRO A 64 -2.26 -16.40 12.38
C PRO A 64 -3.44 -15.55 12.85
N GLY A 65 -4.65 -15.86 12.35
CA GLY A 65 -5.85 -15.11 12.69
C GLY A 65 -5.97 -13.75 12.00
N TYR A 66 -5.33 -13.60 10.82
CA TYR A 66 -5.47 -12.44 9.94
C TYR A 66 -5.78 -12.83 8.49
N PRO A 67 -6.32 -11.89 7.68
CA PRO A 67 -6.74 -12.16 6.31
C PRO A 67 -5.69 -12.79 5.39
N ALA A 68 -4.40 -12.44 5.54
CA ALA A 68 -3.34 -13.03 4.72
C ALA A 68 -2.99 -14.48 5.08
N HIS A 69 -3.33 -14.93 6.28
CA HIS A 69 -2.90 -16.24 6.79
C HIS A 69 -3.52 -17.38 5.99
N GLY A 70 -2.72 -18.35 5.56
CA GLY A 70 -3.18 -19.47 4.73
C GLY A 70 -3.44 -19.12 3.25
N LEU A 71 -3.49 -17.83 2.89
CA LEU A 71 -3.59 -17.37 1.50
C LEU A 71 -2.22 -17.02 0.91
N LEU A 72 -1.49 -16.17 1.62
CA LEU A 72 -0.14 -15.74 1.24
C LEU A 72 0.90 -16.62 1.91
N LEU A 73 1.91 -16.99 1.14
CA LEU A 73 3.02 -17.83 1.59
C LEU A 73 4.33 -17.02 1.64
N PRO A 74 5.26 -17.37 2.54
CA PRO A 74 6.61 -16.82 2.49
C PRO A 74 7.23 -17.00 1.10
N GLY A 75 7.76 -15.91 0.53
CA GLY A 75 8.32 -15.90 -0.83
C GLY A 75 7.37 -15.38 -1.91
N ASP A 76 6.06 -15.30 -1.64
CA ASP A 76 5.13 -14.61 -2.53
C ASP A 76 5.53 -13.14 -2.69
N VAL A 77 5.30 -12.56 -3.87
CA VAL A 77 5.57 -11.14 -4.14
C VAL A 77 4.26 -10.45 -4.48
N LEU A 78 3.86 -9.51 -3.63
CA LEU A 78 2.74 -8.62 -3.90
C LEU A 78 3.17 -7.63 -4.98
N HIS A 79 2.43 -7.58 -6.09
CA HIS A 79 2.76 -6.72 -7.22
C HIS A 79 1.71 -5.63 -7.42
N GLY A 80 0.47 -5.93 -7.08
CA GLY A 80 -0.64 -5.00 -7.21
C GLY A 80 -1.88 -5.45 -6.46
N GLY A 81 -2.92 -4.63 -6.53
CA GLY A 81 -4.22 -4.94 -5.95
C GLY A 81 -5.36 -4.38 -6.79
N TRP A 82 -6.54 -4.99 -6.67
CA TRP A 82 -7.78 -4.58 -7.30
C TRP A 82 -8.83 -4.31 -6.22
N ASP A 83 -9.38 -3.11 -6.16
CA ASP A 83 -10.38 -2.71 -5.15
C ASP A 83 -11.85 -2.93 -5.60
N GLY A 84 -12.04 -3.55 -6.76
CA GLY A 84 -13.34 -3.72 -7.41
C GLY A 84 -13.55 -2.76 -8.58
N TYR A 85 -12.83 -1.64 -8.61
CA TYR A 85 -12.95 -0.61 -9.64
C TYR A 85 -11.65 -0.37 -10.40
N GLN A 86 -10.52 -0.34 -9.69
CA GLN A 86 -9.23 0.04 -10.24
C GLN A 86 -8.09 -0.85 -9.74
N TYR A 87 -7.14 -1.08 -10.64
CA TYR A 87 -5.85 -1.65 -10.29
C TYR A 87 -4.96 -0.59 -9.64
N ALA A 88 -4.24 -0.95 -8.59
CA ALA A 88 -3.13 -0.17 -8.06
C ALA A 88 -1.86 -1.02 -7.90
N PRO A 89 -0.69 -0.51 -8.29
CA PRO A 89 0.57 -1.17 -8.02
C PRO A 89 0.87 -1.14 -6.51
N LEU A 90 1.43 -2.23 -5.98
CA LEU A 90 1.79 -2.37 -4.56
C LEU A 90 3.31 -2.56 -4.44
N LEU A 91 4.06 -1.48 -4.69
CA LEU A 91 5.53 -1.53 -4.73
C LEU A 91 6.16 -1.12 -3.40
N THR A 92 5.43 -0.35 -2.60
CA THR A 92 5.89 0.19 -1.32
C THR A 92 4.87 -0.06 -0.21
N MET A 93 5.33 0.00 1.04
CA MET A 93 4.42 -0.08 2.20
C MET A 93 3.35 1.02 2.17
N ALA A 94 3.70 2.20 1.67
CA ALA A 94 2.77 3.31 1.52
C ALA A 94 1.66 2.97 0.51
N ASP A 95 1.96 2.25 -0.57
CA ASP A 95 0.96 1.81 -1.55
C ASP A 95 -0.01 0.79 -0.93
N ILE A 96 0.48 -0.11 -0.07
CA ILE A 96 -0.38 -1.03 0.69
C ILE A 96 -1.32 -0.26 1.61
N GLU A 97 -0.82 0.72 2.37
CA GLU A 97 -1.69 1.53 3.24
C GLU A 97 -2.71 2.34 2.44
N ALA A 98 -2.30 2.96 1.33
CA ALA A 98 -3.21 3.71 0.45
C ALA A 98 -4.27 2.78 -0.17
N PHE A 99 -3.87 1.59 -0.62
CA PHE A 99 -4.79 0.58 -1.17
C PHE A 99 -5.82 0.12 -0.14
N LYS A 100 -5.37 -0.19 1.07
CA LYS A 100 -6.26 -0.54 2.19
C LYS A 100 -7.24 0.59 2.49
N ALA A 101 -6.74 1.81 2.66
CA ALA A 101 -7.58 2.97 2.95
C ALA A 101 -8.66 3.19 1.86
N ARG A 102 -8.32 2.94 0.60
CA ARG A 102 -9.26 3.08 -0.53
C ARG A 102 -10.36 2.00 -0.53
N ILE A 103 -10.02 0.75 -0.19
CA ILE A 103 -11.02 -0.32 -0.07
C ILE A 103 -11.96 -0.06 1.11
N GLY A 104 -11.39 0.34 2.26
CA GLY A 104 -12.12 0.55 3.50
C GLY A 104 -12.36 -0.74 4.30
N PRO A 105 -12.90 -0.61 5.52
CA PRO A 105 -13.09 -1.73 6.43
C PRO A 105 -14.15 -2.72 5.93
N ASN A 106 -13.93 -4.01 6.19
CA ASN A 106 -14.86 -5.11 5.92
C ASN A 106 -15.29 -5.24 4.45
N ARG A 107 -14.49 -4.72 3.53
CA ARG A 107 -14.69 -4.82 2.08
C ARG A 107 -13.65 -5.73 1.44
N TYR A 108 -14.06 -6.39 0.37
CA TYR A 108 -13.20 -7.28 -0.40
C TYR A 108 -12.30 -6.49 -1.36
N GLY A 109 -11.04 -6.88 -1.42
CA GLY A 109 -10.11 -6.51 -2.49
C GLY A 109 -9.32 -7.72 -2.93
N ALA A 110 -8.84 -7.70 -4.17
CA ALA A 110 -7.93 -8.70 -4.68
C ALA A 110 -6.49 -8.22 -4.52
N LEU A 111 -5.59 -9.11 -4.10
CA LEU A 111 -4.16 -8.92 -4.23
C LEU A 111 -3.66 -9.70 -5.43
N GLN A 112 -2.94 -9.03 -6.32
CA GLN A 112 -2.16 -9.67 -7.37
C GLN A 112 -0.81 -10.09 -6.77
N VAL A 113 -0.60 -11.40 -6.78
CA VAL A 113 0.54 -12.03 -6.15
C VAL A 113 1.27 -12.87 -7.16
N TYR A 114 2.58 -12.65 -7.29
CA TYR A 114 3.45 -13.57 -8.00
C TYR A 114 3.96 -14.61 -7.01
N ARG A 115 3.67 -15.88 -7.29
CA ARG A 115 4.18 -17.03 -6.53
C ARG A 115 5.28 -17.73 -7.34
N PRO A 116 6.53 -17.78 -6.84
CA PRO A 116 7.62 -18.48 -7.53
C PRO A 116 7.25 -19.93 -7.88
N GLY A 117 7.46 -20.32 -9.13
CA GLY A 117 7.12 -21.66 -9.65
C GLY A 117 5.65 -21.86 -10.03
N VAL A 118 4.76 -20.92 -9.72
CA VAL A 118 3.34 -20.97 -10.12
C VAL A 118 2.99 -19.85 -11.11
N GLY A 119 3.45 -18.63 -10.85
CA GLY A 119 3.13 -17.43 -11.64
C GLY A 119 2.21 -16.46 -10.91
N TYR A 120 1.54 -15.58 -11.65
CA TYR A 120 0.61 -14.59 -11.08
C TYR A 120 -0.72 -15.23 -10.70
N THR A 121 -1.20 -14.90 -9.51
CA THR A 121 -2.50 -15.31 -8.95
C THR A 121 -3.17 -14.12 -8.28
N TYR A 122 -4.50 -14.15 -8.23
CA TYR A 122 -5.30 -13.17 -7.52
C TYR A 122 -5.95 -13.79 -6.30
N PHE A 123 -5.67 -13.23 -5.12
CA PHE A 123 -6.32 -13.62 -3.88
C PHE A 123 -7.30 -12.55 -3.44
N TRP A 124 -8.59 -12.89 -3.42
CA TRP A 124 -9.61 -12.03 -2.84
C TRP A 124 -9.61 -12.21 -1.34
N LEU A 125 -9.52 -11.10 -0.62
CA LEU A 125 -9.54 -11.08 0.84
C LEU A 125 -10.25 -9.84 1.35
N ARG A 126 -10.72 -9.90 2.59
CA ARG A 126 -11.38 -8.80 3.28
C ARG A 126 -10.41 -8.13 4.24
N PHE A 127 -10.27 -6.81 4.15
CA PHE A 127 -9.45 -6.04 5.08
C PHE A 127 -10.20 -5.73 6.37
N THR A 128 -9.55 -5.91 7.52
CA THR A 128 -10.20 -5.85 8.83
C THR A 128 -9.65 -4.69 9.66
N PRO A 129 -10.47 -4.01 10.48
CA PRO A 129 -10.00 -2.96 11.37
C PRO A 129 -8.95 -3.47 12.36
N VAL A 130 -7.98 -2.61 12.69
CA VAL A 130 -7.02 -2.85 13.77
C VAL A 130 -7.77 -3.10 15.09
N GLY A 131 -7.36 -4.13 15.83
CA GLY A 131 -8.01 -4.54 17.08
C GLY A 131 -9.07 -5.61 16.94
N THR A 132 -9.34 -6.09 15.71
CA THR A 132 -10.19 -7.26 15.45
C THR A 132 -9.34 -8.45 15.02
N THR A 133 -9.60 -9.63 15.61
CA THR A 133 -9.02 -10.89 15.15
C THR A 133 -9.95 -11.49 14.09
N PHE A 134 -9.40 -11.89 12.94
CA PHE A 134 -10.22 -12.39 11.82
C PHE A 134 -9.56 -13.58 11.14
N VAL A 135 -10.28 -14.69 11.07
CA VAL A 135 -9.83 -15.83 10.27
C VAL A 135 -9.87 -15.43 8.79
N ALA A 136 -8.79 -15.71 8.06
CA ALA A 136 -8.76 -15.57 6.61
C ALA A 136 -9.90 -16.40 6.01
N GLU A 137 -10.85 -15.72 5.38
CA GLU A 137 -11.95 -16.36 4.68
C GLU A 137 -11.55 -16.48 3.21
N LEU A 138 -11.43 -17.71 2.71
CA LEU A 138 -11.36 -17.96 1.27
C LEU A 138 -12.71 -17.55 0.67
N VAL A 139 -12.69 -16.41 -0.01
CA VAL A 139 -13.89 -15.81 -0.58
C VAL A 139 -14.36 -16.69 -1.73
N SER A 140 -15.58 -17.23 -1.61
CA SER A 140 -16.21 -17.97 -2.70
C SER A 140 -16.37 -17.08 -3.94
N GLU A 141 -16.38 -17.67 -5.13
CA GLU A 141 -16.47 -16.94 -6.41
C GLU A 141 -17.66 -15.96 -6.45
N ALA A 142 -18.77 -16.30 -5.79
CA ALA A 142 -19.98 -15.48 -5.69
C ALA A 142 -19.82 -14.20 -4.86
N GLN A 143 -18.83 -14.13 -3.97
CA GLN A 143 -18.55 -12.98 -3.10
C GLN A 143 -17.50 -12.03 -3.69
N LYS A 144 -16.92 -12.36 -4.86
CA LYS A 144 -16.01 -11.47 -5.59
C LYS A 144 -16.79 -10.27 -6.15
N PRO A 145 -16.45 -9.01 -5.80
CA PRO A 145 -16.97 -7.83 -6.49
C PRO A 145 -16.78 -7.96 -8.00
N GLY A 146 -17.88 -7.94 -8.77
CA GLY A 146 -17.89 -8.14 -10.22
C GLY A 146 -18.21 -9.55 -10.71
N ALA A 147 -18.30 -10.57 -9.84
CA ALA A 147 -18.77 -11.90 -10.27
C ALA A 147 -20.26 -11.89 -10.69
N GLN A 148 -21.09 -11.06 -10.05
CA GLN A 148 -22.49 -10.90 -10.42
C GLN A 148 -22.68 -10.25 -11.81
N ALA A 149 -21.74 -9.41 -12.26
CA ALA A 149 -21.82 -8.77 -13.58
C ALA A 149 -21.66 -9.77 -14.75
N LYS A 150 -21.15 -10.99 -14.50
CA LYS A 150 -21.09 -12.05 -15.52
C LYS A 150 -22.32 -12.95 -15.56
N PHE A 151 -23.23 -12.89 -14.58
CA PHE A 151 -24.44 -13.72 -14.56
C PHE A 151 -25.68 -13.03 -15.14
N GLU A 152 -25.61 -11.73 -15.44
CA GLU A 152 -26.72 -10.96 -16.02
C GLU A 152 -26.57 -10.68 -17.52
N GLY A 153 -25.59 -11.30 -18.20
CA GLY A 153 -25.50 -11.30 -19.65
C GLY A 153 -26.09 -12.59 -20.24
N LYS A 154 -27.43 -12.66 -20.30
CA LYS A 154 -28.16 -13.61 -21.17
C LYS A 154 -28.85 -12.84 -22.28
#